data_AF-A0A7J8XMQ2-F1
#
_entry.id   AF-A0A7J8XMQ2-F1
#
_cell.length_a   1.000
_cell.length_b   1.000
_cell.length_c   1.000
_cell.angle_alpha   90.00
_cell.angle_beta   90.00
_cell.angle_gamma   90.00
#
_symmetry.space_group_name_H-M   'P 1'
#
loop_
_entity.id
_entity.type
_entity.pdbx_description
1 polymer ?
#
loop_
_entity_poly.entity_id
_entity_poly.type
_entity_poly.pdbx_seq_one_letter_code
_entity_poly.pdbx_strand_id
1 'polypeptide(L)'
;MMKVSSMNKLNLWVNNLVRLLMHLEQFTANKTPHLYEEVMSMEVEGFDDDLLCSVFDYLVGRESKAKAFLAKSTKHRKIWLQKFSQG
;
A
#
# COMPACT_ATOMS: atom_id res chain seq x y z
N MET A 1 -21.56 -21.41 37.27
CA MET A 1 -22.07 -20.86 35.99
C MET A 1 -21.57 -19.42 35.87
N MET A 2 -20.93 -19.02 34.77
CA MET A 2 -20.40 -17.66 34.62
C MET A 2 -21.56 -16.69 34.34
N LYS A 3 -21.56 -15.48 34.94
CA LYS A 3 -22.63 -14.49 34.73
C LYS A 3 -22.62 -13.97 33.29
N VAL A 4 -23.79 -13.84 32.67
CA VAL A 4 -23.98 -13.34 31.28
C VAL A 4 -23.28 -12.01 31.03
N SER A 5 -23.32 -11.09 32.00
CA SER A 5 -22.60 -9.80 31.92
C SER A 5 -21.09 -9.97 31.78
N SER A 6 -20.49 -10.97 32.45
CA SER A 6 -19.06 -11.27 32.34
C SER A 6 -18.71 -11.84 30.96
N MET A 7 -19.57 -12.68 30.38
CA MET A 7 -19.37 -13.21 29.03
C MET A 7 -19.44 -12.11 27.97
N ASN A 8 -20.35 -11.15 28.11
CA ASN A 8 -20.48 -10.02 27.17
C ASN A 8 -19.22 -9.12 27.19
N LYS A 9 -18.65 -8.87 28.37
CA LYS A 9 -17.39 -8.13 28.50
C LYS A 9 -16.22 -8.88 27.86
N LEU A 10 -16.16 -10.20 28.05
CA LEU A 10 -15.14 -11.05 27.45
C LEU A 10 -15.23 -11.03 25.91
N ASN A 11 -16.43 -11.18 25.35
CA ASN A 11 -16.65 -11.11 23.91
C ASN A 11 -16.26 -9.75 23.32
N LEU A 12 -16.59 -8.66 24.02
CA LEU A 12 -16.16 -7.32 23.59
C LEU A 12 -14.64 -7.18 23.56
N TRP A 13 -13.95 -7.72 24.57
CA TRP A 13 -12.49 -7.67 24.64
C TRP A 13 -11.84 -8.49 23.52
N VAL A 14 -12.35 -9.70 23.27
CA VAL A 14 -11.90 -10.56 22.16
C VAL A 14 -12.11 -9.88 20.80
N ASN A 15 -13.28 -9.28 20.56
CA ASN A 15 -13.54 -8.58 19.30
C ASN A 15 -12.59 -7.40 19.07
N ASN A 16 -12.28 -6.64 20.13
CA ASN A 16 -11.33 -5.53 20.03
C ASN A 16 -9.91 -6.03 19.71
N LEU A 17 -9.48 -7.14 20.32
CA LEU A 17 -8.18 -7.76 19.99
C LEU A 17 -8.11 -8.19 18.52
N VAL A 18 -9.14 -8.89 18.03
CA VAL A 18 -9.20 -9.30 16.61
C VAL A 18 -9.09 -8.09 15.69
N ARG A 19 -9.82 -7.01 15.99
CA ARG A 19 -9.77 -5.78 15.19
C ARG A 19 -8.39 -5.12 15.23
N LEU A 20 -7.70 -5.14 16.38
CA LEU A 20 -6.33 -4.62 16.49
C LEU A 20 -5.35 -5.47 15.67
N LEU A 21 -5.44 -6.79 15.75
CA LEU A 21 -4.61 -7.71 14.98
C LEU A 21 -4.77 -7.46 13.46
N MET A 22 -6.01 -7.31 12.97
CA MET A 22 -6.25 -6.98 11.56
C MET A 22 -5.59 -5.66 11.14
N HIS A 23 -5.65 -4.61 11.97
CA HIS A 23 -4.99 -3.35 11.66
C HIS A 23 -3.47 -3.47 11.68
N LEU A 24 -2.91 -4.24 12.62
CA LEU A 24 -1.48 -4.51 12.69
C LEU A 24 -1.01 -5.28 11.46
N GLU A 25 -1.73 -6.32 11.04
CA GLU A 25 -1.43 -7.07 9.82
C GLU A 25 -1.42 -6.15 8.59
N GLN A 26 -2.45 -5.33 8.41
CA GLN A 26 -2.51 -4.35 7.31
C GLN A 26 -1.42 -3.28 7.38
N PHE A 27 -1.03 -2.86 8.58
CA PHE A 27 0.05 -1.91 8.81
C PHE A 27 1.42 -2.51 8.46
N THR A 28 1.63 -3.79 8.78
CA THR A 28 2.87 -4.51 8.47
C THR A 28 2.88 -5.18 7.09
N ALA A 29 1.76 -5.15 6.37
CA ALA A 29 1.63 -5.79 5.07
C ALA A 29 2.67 -5.18 4.11
N ASN A 30 3.58 -6.02 3.61
CA ASN A 30 4.55 -5.61 2.63
C ASN A 30 3.86 -5.28 1.30
N LYS A 31 3.74 -3.99 0.98
CA LYS A 31 3.13 -3.51 -0.27
C LYS A 31 4.13 -3.41 -1.43
N THR A 32 5.39 -3.78 -1.19
CA THR A 32 6.48 -3.68 -2.18
C THR A 32 6.19 -4.50 -3.44
N PRO A 33 5.68 -5.75 -3.40
CA PRO A 33 5.36 -6.50 -4.61
C PRO A 33 4.28 -5.82 -5.46
N HIS A 34 3.20 -5.35 -4.82
CA HIS A 34 2.13 -4.61 -5.51
C HIS A 34 2.63 -3.29 -6.11
N LEU A 35 3.51 -2.58 -5.40
CA LEU A 35 4.14 -1.37 -5.93
C LEU A 35 5.00 -1.69 -7.16
N TYR A 36 5.76 -2.77 -7.13
CA TYR A 36 6.59 -3.21 -8.24
C TYR A 36 5.74 -3.49 -9.49
N GLU A 37 4.72 -4.34 -9.36
CA GLU A 37 3.81 -4.69 -10.45
C GLU A 37 3.17 -3.45 -11.08
N GLU A 38 2.66 -2.52 -10.26
CA GLU A 38 2.00 -1.31 -10.75
C GLU A 38 2.99 -0.33 -11.41
N VAL A 39 4.22 -0.22 -10.91
CA VAL A 39 5.25 0.60 -11.56
C VAL A 39 5.66 -0.01 -12.90
N MET A 40 5.94 -1.32 -12.94
CA MET A 40 6.35 -2.02 -14.16
C MET A 40 5.23 -2.09 -15.20
N SER A 41 3.96 -2.11 -14.78
CA SER A 41 2.82 -2.04 -15.70
C SER A 41 2.84 -0.81 -16.61
N MET A 42 3.58 0.25 -16.26
CA MET A 42 3.70 1.46 -17.07
C MET A 42 4.63 1.29 -18.28
N GLU A 43 5.35 0.18 -18.41
CA GLU A 43 6.10 -0.19 -19.61
C GLU A 43 5.18 -0.23 -20.84
N VAL A 44 3.96 -0.76 -20.70
CA VAL A 44 2.94 -0.81 -21.78
C VAL A 44 2.51 0.57 -22.28
N GLU A 45 2.75 1.60 -21.47
CA GLU A 45 2.46 2.99 -21.78
C GLU A 45 3.64 3.73 -22.44
N GLY A 46 4.75 3.01 -22.67
CA GLY A 46 5.95 3.46 -23.39
C GLY A 46 7.06 4.05 -22.51
N PHE A 47 7.06 3.77 -21.20
CA PHE A 47 8.15 4.19 -20.31
C PHE A 47 9.29 3.17 -20.32
N ASP A 48 10.51 3.68 -20.24
CA ASP A 48 11.75 2.89 -20.24
C ASP A 48 11.97 2.14 -18.91
N ASP A 49 12.48 0.90 -18.98
CA ASP A 49 12.67 0.02 -17.82
C ASP A 49 13.64 0.60 -16.78
N ASP A 50 14.72 1.28 -17.20
CA ASP A 50 15.69 1.87 -16.27
C ASP A 50 15.05 3.03 -15.48
N LEU A 51 14.19 3.81 -16.14
CA LEU A 51 13.37 4.83 -15.48
C LEU A 51 12.39 4.20 -14.49
N LEU A 52 11.69 3.13 -14.87
CA LEU A 52 10.72 2.45 -14.00
C LEU A 52 11.40 1.82 -12.78
N CYS A 53 12.58 1.23 -12.94
CA CYS A 53 13.40 0.75 -11.82
C CYS A 53 13.80 1.91 -10.88
N SER A 54 14.27 3.03 -11.43
CA SER A 54 14.62 4.22 -10.65
C SER A 54 13.43 4.80 -9.87
N VAL A 55 12.25 4.79 -10.49
CA VAL A 55 11.00 5.21 -9.84
C VAL A 55 10.63 4.27 -8.70
N PHE A 56 10.73 2.96 -8.92
CA PHE A 56 10.44 1.97 -7.90
C PHE A 56 11.35 2.15 -6.68
N ASP A 57 12.67 2.26 -6.89
CA ASP A 57 13.65 2.49 -5.81
C ASP A 57 13.36 3.79 -5.04
N TYR A 58 12.97 4.84 -5.76
CA TYR A 58 12.57 6.11 -5.14
C TYR A 58 11.28 5.99 -4.30
N LEU A 59 10.29 5.22 -4.76
CA LEU A 59 8.99 5.08 -4.11
C LEU A 59 9.03 4.10 -2.93
N VAL A 60 9.76 2.99 -3.03
CA VAL A 60 9.84 1.96 -1.97
C VAL A 60 10.46 2.55 -0.69
N GLY A 61 11.43 3.45 -0.82
CA GLY A 61 12.00 4.20 0.30
C GLY A 61 11.10 5.32 0.86
N ARG A 62 9.95 5.59 0.23
CA ARG A 62 9.07 6.74 0.55
C ARG A 62 7.60 6.31 0.53
N GLU A 63 7.19 5.60 1.59
CA GLU A 63 5.87 4.98 1.71
C GLU A 63 4.69 5.92 1.36
N SER A 64 4.72 7.19 1.80
CA SER A 64 3.67 8.16 1.50
C SER A 64 3.56 8.49 0.00
N LYS A 65 4.70 8.55 -0.71
CA LYS A 65 4.74 8.77 -2.16
C LYS A 65 4.30 7.52 -2.91
N ALA A 66 4.71 6.33 -2.47
CA ALA A 66 4.23 5.06 -3.02
C ALA A 66 2.70 4.94 -2.91
N LYS A 67 2.13 5.21 -1.72
CA LYS A 67 0.67 5.23 -1.52
C LYS A 67 -0.03 6.24 -2.45
N ALA A 68 0.51 7.45 -2.57
CA ALA A 68 -0.04 8.48 -3.45
C ALA A 68 0.07 8.12 -4.93
N PHE A 69 1.11 7.38 -5.34
CA PHE A 69 1.26 6.86 -6.70
C PHE A 69 0.25 5.77 -7.00
N LEU A 70 0.09 4.78 -6.10
CA LEU A 70 -0.85 3.67 -6.26
C LEU A 70 -2.31 4.14 -6.30
N ALA A 71 -2.66 5.22 -5.61
CA ALA A 71 -4.01 5.79 -5.63
C ALA A 71 -4.35 6.55 -6.93
N LYS A 72 -3.38 6.82 -7.81
CA LYS A 72 -3.59 7.53 -9.08
C LYS A 72 -4.15 6.59 -10.13
N SER A 73 -5.07 7.10 -10.97
CA SER A 73 -5.42 6.41 -12.21
C SER A 73 -4.23 6.36 -13.17
N THR A 74 -4.27 5.43 -14.14
CA THR A 74 -3.22 5.26 -15.16
C THR A 74 -2.82 6.59 -15.81
N LYS A 75 -3.80 7.40 -16.24
CA LYS A 75 -3.56 8.74 -16.80
C LYS A 75 -2.71 9.63 -15.88
N HIS A 76 -3.03 9.66 -14.58
CA HIS A 76 -2.29 10.48 -13.61
C HIS A 76 -0.92 9.90 -13.26
N ARG A 77 -0.75 8.56 -13.34
CA ARG A 77 0.57 7.92 -13.21
C ARG A 77 1.48 8.29 -14.38
N LYS A 78 0.96 8.30 -15.63
CA LYS A 78 1.72 8.78 -16.81
C LYS A 78 2.21 10.22 -16.62
N ILE A 79 1.31 11.13 -16.26
CA ILE A 79 1.66 12.56 -16.04
C ILE A 79 2.71 12.70 -14.94
N TRP A 80 2.60 11.91 -13.87
CA TRP A 80 3.56 11.94 -12.78
C TRP A 80 4.94 11.43 -13.21
N LEU A 81 5.01 10.31 -13.94
CA LEU A 81 6.27 9.76 -14.47
C LEU A 81 6.96 10.71 -15.44
N GLN A 82 6.21 11.36 -16.33
CA GLN A 82 6.74 12.37 -17.24
C GLN A 82 7.38 13.55 -16.50
N LYS A 83 6.83 13.94 -15.34
CA LYS A 83 7.42 14.98 -14.49
C LYS A 83 8.61 14.47 -13.70
N PHE A 84 8.57 13.20 -13.29
CA PHE A 84 9.67 12.57 -12.57
C PHE A 84 10.92 12.47 -13.45
N SER A 85 10.77 12.10 -14.72
CA SER A 85 11.89 11.98 -15.66
C SER A 85 12.51 13.31 -16.11
N GLN A 86 11.95 14.45 -15.69
CA GLN A 86 12.42 15.79 -16.05
C GLN A 86 13.33 16.42 -14.99
N GLY A 87 13.48 15.79 -13.82
CA GLY A 87 14.33 16.24 -12.72
C GLY A 87 15.53 15.33 -12.53
#